data_AF-F9ZEH6-F1
#
_entry.id   AF-F9ZEH6-F1
#
_cell.length_a   1.000
_cell.length_b   1.000
_cell.length_c   1.000
_cell.angle_alpha   90.00
_cell.angle_beta   90.00
_cell.angle_gamma   90.00
#
_symmetry.space_group_name_H-M   'P 1'
#
loop_
_entity.id
_entity.type
_entity.pdbx_description
1 polymer ?
#
loop_
_entity_poly.entity_id
_entity_poly.type
_entity_poly.pdbx_seq_one_letter_code
_entity_poly.pdbx_strand_id
1 'polypeptide(L)'
;MANCDYRTVSDHNIIRSCFKLPKLRIPENIEESVDGYLSFKIENASGVIKVTSAGWRVGIWKCRGDISALIAAGFIQGEWCPGLPGNNKTRQAISFQTGAPRLVNGTHRGKALPAPNIVIIRTSKNKFEVELPATKEQKKLITQARERGRERWLHEQKLTEHNKKLNKKRDVIKPIPAKYSIPIIFKESAIKYLNIGIKPALRELRGEYQFEDYGQMMICIEDQSAQDILCAIARLKETIRKAKVVCSKKQSHLSIVN
;
A
#
# COMPACT_ATOMS: atom_id res chain seq x y z
N MET A 1 30.34 -77.10 7.50
CA MET A 1 30.02 -76.39 8.76
C MET A 1 30.69 -75.03 8.69
N ALA A 2 29.94 -73.98 8.35
CA ALA A 2 30.43 -72.62 8.30
C ALA A 2 29.63 -71.79 9.31
N ASN A 3 30.28 -71.43 10.42
CA ASN A 3 29.78 -70.45 11.37
C ASN A 3 29.87 -69.08 10.73
N CYS A 4 28.73 -68.50 10.35
CA CYS A 4 28.63 -67.08 10.07
C CYS A 4 28.18 -66.38 11.36
N ASP A 5 29.14 -65.74 12.02
CA ASP A 5 28.93 -64.84 13.15
C ASP A 5 27.94 -63.73 12.75
N TYR A 6 26.76 -63.75 13.35
CA TYR A 6 25.82 -62.62 13.37
C TYR A 6 26.40 -61.50 14.24
N ARG A 7 27.25 -60.65 13.67
CA ARG A 7 27.55 -59.34 14.25
C ARG A 7 26.53 -58.33 13.74
N THR A 8 25.43 -58.20 14.48
CA THR A 8 24.57 -57.01 14.49
C THR A 8 25.38 -55.81 14.96
N VAL A 9 26.01 -55.09 14.01
CA VAL A 9 26.62 -53.77 14.25
C VAL A 9 25.80 -52.73 13.50
N SER A 10 24.73 -52.27 14.15
CA SER A 10 24.12 -50.95 13.98
C SER A 10 23.83 -50.46 12.55
N ASP A 11 22.71 -50.89 11.97
CA ASP A 11 22.09 -50.29 10.78
C ASP A 11 21.80 -48.77 10.91
N HIS A 12 21.90 -48.21 12.12
CA HIS A 12 21.70 -46.78 12.38
C HIS A 12 22.84 -45.89 11.85
N ASN A 13 24.05 -46.44 11.62
CA ASN A 13 25.19 -45.66 11.11
C ASN A 13 25.29 -45.65 9.58
N ILE A 14 24.69 -46.63 8.89
CA ILE A 14 24.77 -46.74 7.42
C ILE A 14 23.83 -45.73 6.74
N ILE A 15 22.65 -45.48 7.32
CA ILE A 15 21.64 -44.55 6.78
C ILE A 15 22.06 -43.07 6.89
N ARG A 16 22.95 -42.73 7.84
CA ARG A 16 23.47 -41.36 8.01
C ARG A 16 24.35 -40.88 6.83
N SER A 17 24.89 -41.81 6.03
CA SER A 17 25.91 -41.52 5.03
C SER A 17 25.40 -40.96 3.70
N CYS A 18 24.10 -41.04 3.41
CA CYS A 18 23.57 -40.74 2.06
C CYS A 18 22.82 -39.41 1.92
N PHE A 19 22.52 -38.71 3.02
CA PHE A 19 21.72 -37.49 2.94
C PHE A 19 22.57 -36.33 2.39
N LYS A 20 22.18 -35.84 1.20
CA LYS A 20 22.89 -34.77 0.49
C LYS A 20 22.31 -33.41 0.86
N LEU A 21 23.07 -32.35 0.56
CA LEU A 21 22.59 -30.98 0.69
C LEU A 21 21.25 -30.84 -0.08
N PRO A 22 20.16 -30.43 0.60
CA PRO A 22 18.86 -30.27 -0.05
C PRO A 22 18.93 -29.28 -1.21
N LYS A 23 18.32 -29.65 -2.33
CA LYS A 23 18.19 -28.78 -3.50
C LYS A 23 16.77 -28.24 -3.57
N LEU A 24 16.63 -26.93 -3.47
CA LEU A 24 15.35 -26.27 -3.69
C LEU A 24 15.05 -26.23 -5.18
N ARG A 25 13.91 -26.78 -5.61
CA ARG A 25 13.39 -26.59 -6.97
C ARG A 25 12.55 -25.32 -7.00
N ILE A 26 12.86 -24.44 -7.95
CA ILE A 26 12.14 -23.19 -8.14
C ILE A 26 11.04 -23.43 -9.19
N PRO A 27 9.77 -23.06 -8.92
CA PRO A 27 8.70 -23.15 -9.90
C PRO A 27 8.88 -22.10 -11.01
N GLU A 28 8.21 -22.31 -12.15
CA GLU A 28 8.21 -21.32 -13.25
C GLU A 28 7.47 -20.04 -12.85
N ASN A 29 6.37 -20.18 -12.11
CA ASN A 29 5.56 -19.07 -11.62
C ASN A 29 5.98 -18.71 -10.19
N ILE A 30 6.76 -17.65 -10.06
CA ILE A 30 7.24 -17.12 -8.77
C ILE A 30 6.63 -15.74 -8.55
N GLU A 31 6.17 -15.48 -7.33
CA GLU A 31 5.75 -14.14 -6.93
C GLU A 31 6.99 -13.28 -6.67
N GLU A 32 7.08 -12.12 -7.32
CA GLU A 32 8.13 -11.13 -7.09
C GLU A 32 7.55 -9.93 -6.34
N SER A 33 8.10 -9.62 -5.16
CA SER A 33 7.70 -8.45 -4.37
C SER A 33 8.18 -7.15 -5.03
N VAL A 34 7.61 -6.03 -4.61
CA VAL A 34 8.08 -4.68 -5.02
C VAL A 34 9.58 -4.50 -4.73
N ASP A 35 10.04 -4.97 -3.57
CA ASP A 35 11.46 -4.91 -3.17
C ASP A 35 12.37 -5.95 -3.88
N GLY A 36 11.86 -6.70 -4.86
CA GLY A 36 12.61 -7.69 -5.62
C GLY A 36 12.91 -8.99 -4.87
N TYR A 37 12.14 -9.32 -3.83
CA TYR A 37 12.18 -10.63 -3.19
C TYR A 37 11.30 -11.62 -3.94
N LEU A 38 11.82 -12.82 -4.11
CA LEU A 38 11.11 -13.94 -4.70
C LEU A 38 10.41 -14.74 -3.60
N SER A 39 9.13 -15.08 -3.82
CA SER A 39 8.37 -15.95 -2.93
C SER A 39 7.51 -16.95 -3.68
N PHE A 40 7.36 -18.12 -3.08
CA PHE A 40 6.44 -19.16 -3.55
C PHE A 40 6.08 -20.10 -2.39
N LYS A 41 5.16 -21.02 -2.64
CA LYS A 41 4.76 -22.04 -1.67
C LYS A 41 5.04 -23.43 -2.23
N ILE A 42 5.42 -24.34 -1.34
CA ILE A 42 5.50 -25.77 -1.62
C ILE A 42 4.43 -26.44 -0.76
N GLU A 43 3.50 -27.13 -1.39
CA GLU A 43 2.45 -27.88 -0.70
C GLU A 43 2.78 -29.37 -0.77
N ASN A 44 2.67 -30.06 0.37
CA ASN A 44 2.80 -31.49 0.45
C ASN A 44 1.74 -32.06 1.40
N ALA A 45 1.65 -33.39 1.47
CA ALA A 45 0.66 -34.08 2.33
C ALA A 45 0.78 -33.70 3.82
N SER A 46 1.94 -33.22 4.26
CA SER A 46 2.23 -32.84 5.64
C SER A 46 2.05 -31.34 5.92
N GLY A 47 1.69 -30.53 4.91
CA GLY A 47 1.37 -29.11 5.05
C GLY A 47 2.03 -28.19 4.01
N VAL A 48 2.05 -26.90 4.32
CA VAL A 48 2.53 -25.84 3.42
C VAL A 48 3.86 -25.27 3.92
N ILE A 49 4.82 -25.14 3.00
CA ILE A 49 6.11 -24.47 3.22
C ILE A 49 6.11 -23.17 2.44
N LYS A 50 6.27 -22.04 3.14
CA LYS A 50 6.50 -20.73 2.52
C LYS A 50 7.98 -20.57 2.23
N VAL A 51 8.32 -20.30 0.97
CA VAL A 51 9.70 -20.12 0.52
C VAL A 51 9.90 -18.66 0.13
N THR A 52 10.97 -18.03 0.63
CA THR A 52 11.35 -16.67 0.26
C THR A 52 12.85 -16.55 0.02
N SER A 53 13.27 -15.77 -0.98
CA SER A 53 14.67 -15.38 -1.11
C SER A 53 14.98 -14.40 0.02
N ALA A 54 15.86 -14.78 0.94
CA ALA A 54 16.13 -14.03 2.17
C ALA A 54 16.56 -12.58 1.89
N GLY A 55 16.22 -11.67 2.80
CA GLY A 55 16.50 -10.22 2.84
C GLY A 55 17.93 -9.76 2.46
N TRP A 56 18.63 -9.08 3.37
CA TRP A 56 19.96 -8.49 3.11
C TRP A 56 21.05 -9.48 2.62
N ARG A 57 20.90 -10.80 2.84
CA ARG A 57 21.84 -11.83 2.35
C ARG A 57 21.42 -12.39 1.00
N VAL A 58 22.13 -12.02 -0.05
CA VAL A 58 22.01 -12.66 -1.37
C VAL A 58 22.45 -14.12 -1.27
N GLY A 59 21.65 -15.03 -1.83
CA GLY A 59 22.03 -16.43 -2.01
C GLY A 59 21.60 -17.38 -0.89
N ILE A 60 20.60 -17.00 -0.09
CA ILE A 60 19.94 -17.89 0.86
C ILE A 60 18.43 -17.92 0.58
N TRP A 61 17.85 -19.11 0.58
CA TRP A 61 16.41 -19.33 0.60
C TRP A 61 15.95 -19.64 2.02
N LYS A 62 14.90 -18.96 2.48
CA LYS A 62 14.22 -19.25 3.75
C LYS A 62 13.00 -20.10 3.47
N CYS A 63 12.98 -21.32 3.98
CA CYS A 63 11.87 -22.26 3.86
C CYS A 63 11.20 -22.39 5.22
N ARG A 64 10.01 -21.81 5.38
CA ARG A 64 9.28 -21.78 6.66
C ARG A 64 8.06 -22.67 6.62
N GLY A 65 7.95 -23.57 7.59
CA GLY A 65 6.84 -24.53 7.67
C GLY A 65 6.79 -25.26 9.00
N ASP A 66 5.87 -26.21 9.11
CA ASP A 66 5.88 -27.18 10.21
C ASP A 66 6.99 -28.20 10.00
N ILE A 67 7.47 -28.79 11.09
CA ILE A 67 8.55 -29.78 11.07
C ILE A 67 8.25 -30.95 10.11
N SER A 68 7.03 -31.49 10.15
CA SER A 68 6.61 -32.61 9.31
C SER A 68 6.62 -32.26 7.82
N ALA A 69 6.20 -31.05 7.47
CA ALA A 69 6.23 -30.57 6.08
C ALA A 69 7.67 -30.44 5.58
N LEU A 70 8.57 -29.88 6.41
CA LEU A 70 9.99 -29.70 6.06
C LEU A 70 10.75 -31.04 5.93
N ILE A 71 10.42 -32.02 6.77
CA ILE A 71 10.96 -33.39 6.67
C ILE A 71 10.43 -34.07 5.40
N ALA A 72 9.11 -33.99 5.14
CA ALA A 72 8.50 -34.59 3.96
C ALA A 72 9.03 -33.99 2.64
N ALA A 73 9.37 -32.70 2.64
CA ALA A 73 10.04 -32.05 1.51
C ALA A 73 11.53 -32.41 1.37
N GLY A 74 12.09 -33.20 2.29
CA GLY A 74 13.50 -33.59 2.29
C GLY A 74 14.46 -32.46 2.62
N PHE A 75 14.00 -31.39 3.27
CA PHE A 75 14.86 -30.25 3.63
C PHE A 75 15.67 -30.50 4.90
N ILE A 76 15.14 -31.31 5.83
CA ILE A 76 15.78 -31.61 7.11
C ILE A 76 15.49 -33.04 7.54
N GLN A 77 16.31 -33.55 8.47
CA GLN A 77 15.97 -34.73 9.26
C GLN A 77 15.45 -34.32 10.64
N GLY A 78 14.55 -35.12 11.22
CA GLY A 78 13.96 -34.83 12.53
C GLY A 78 15.01 -34.68 13.64
N GLU A 79 16.05 -35.53 13.63
CA GLU A 79 17.16 -35.49 14.60
C GLU A 79 17.99 -34.20 14.55
N TRP A 80 17.87 -33.39 13.50
CA TRP A 80 18.61 -32.13 13.35
C TRP A 80 17.91 -30.93 13.98
N CYS A 81 16.71 -31.12 14.53
CA CYS A 81 15.89 -30.00 14.96
C CYS A 81 16.43 -29.33 16.24
N PRO A 82 16.43 -27.98 16.28
CA PRO A 82 16.82 -27.25 17.49
C PRO A 82 15.96 -27.61 18.71
N GLY A 83 16.60 -27.67 19.88
CA GLY A 83 15.94 -27.96 21.16
C GLY A 83 15.78 -29.45 21.48
N LEU A 84 16.28 -30.35 20.62
CA LEU A 84 16.48 -31.75 20.97
C LEU A 84 17.75 -31.92 21.83
N PRO A 85 17.86 -33.01 22.63
CA PRO A 85 19.08 -33.32 23.37
C PRO A 85 20.31 -33.34 22.47
N GLY A 86 21.37 -32.64 22.86
CA GLY A 86 22.61 -32.52 22.08
C GLY A 86 22.58 -31.45 20.97
N ASN A 87 21.42 -30.85 20.67
CA ASN A 87 21.28 -29.80 19.68
C ASN A 87 21.18 -28.41 20.35
N ASN A 88 21.53 -27.37 19.58
CA ASN A 88 21.35 -25.99 20.00
C ASN A 88 19.86 -25.67 20.23
N LYS A 89 19.55 -24.82 21.21
CA LYS A 89 18.16 -24.54 21.66
C LYS A 89 17.25 -23.95 20.58
N THR A 90 17.75 -22.99 19.80
CA THR A 90 16.93 -22.21 18.85
C THR A 90 17.44 -22.23 17.41
N ARG A 91 18.73 -22.51 17.20
CA ARG A 91 19.38 -22.44 15.88
C ARG A 91 20.43 -23.54 15.76
N GLN A 92 20.20 -24.49 14.88
CA GLN A 92 21.09 -25.63 14.62
C GLN A 92 21.64 -25.53 13.21
N ALA A 93 22.96 -25.56 13.05
CA ALA A 93 23.60 -25.63 11.73
C ALA A 93 24.00 -27.07 11.43
N ILE A 94 23.85 -27.46 10.16
CA ILE A 94 24.25 -28.78 9.63
C ILE A 94 25.27 -28.57 8.52
N SER A 95 26.46 -29.12 8.69
CA SER A 95 27.55 -29.08 7.71
C SER A 95 27.46 -30.28 6.77
N PHE A 96 27.61 -30.03 5.47
CA PHE A 96 27.67 -31.03 4.41
C PHE A 96 29.06 -31.07 3.75
N GLN A 97 30.12 -30.90 4.56
CA GLN A 97 31.49 -31.14 4.12
C GLN A 97 31.71 -32.61 3.73
N THR A 98 32.89 -32.93 3.19
CA THR A 98 33.26 -34.28 2.74
C THR A 98 32.87 -35.36 3.76
N GLY A 99 31.86 -36.16 3.40
CA GLY A 99 31.30 -37.22 4.24
C GLY A 99 29.81 -37.02 4.55
N ALA A 100 29.36 -37.67 5.62
CA ALA A 100 27.98 -37.58 6.11
C ALA A 100 27.68 -36.18 6.71
N PRO A 101 26.41 -35.71 6.69
CA PRO A 101 26.01 -34.47 7.35
C PRO A 101 26.35 -34.49 8.84
N ARG A 102 26.83 -33.36 9.36
CA ARG A 102 27.21 -33.24 10.78
C ARG A 102 26.55 -32.06 11.44
N LEU A 103 26.06 -32.29 12.66
CA LEU A 103 25.60 -31.23 13.57
C LEU A 103 26.79 -30.36 13.96
N VAL A 104 26.66 -29.05 13.78
CA VAL A 104 27.64 -28.08 14.27
C VAL A 104 27.16 -27.59 15.63
N ASN A 105 27.89 -27.93 16.68
CA ASN A 105 27.52 -27.58 18.05
C ASN A 105 28.18 -26.25 18.49
N GLY A 106 27.53 -25.57 19.45
CA GLY A 106 28.06 -24.36 20.07
C GLY A 106 27.59 -23.05 19.42
N THR A 107 28.04 -21.92 19.98
CA THR A 107 27.61 -20.57 19.57
C THR A 107 28.21 -20.16 18.24
N HIS A 108 27.35 -19.89 17.25
CA HIS A 108 27.76 -19.47 15.90
C HIS A 108 27.93 -17.96 15.72
N ARG A 109 27.81 -17.15 16.79
CA ARG A 109 27.98 -15.69 16.68
C ARG A 109 29.42 -15.36 16.29
N GLY A 110 29.59 -14.60 15.21
CA GLY A 110 30.89 -14.13 14.73
C GLY A 110 31.78 -15.18 14.04
N LYS A 111 31.34 -16.45 13.94
CA LYS A 111 32.10 -17.52 13.29
C LYS A 111 31.50 -17.88 11.94
N ALA A 112 32.35 -18.02 10.92
CA ALA A 112 31.94 -18.57 9.64
C ALA A 112 31.56 -20.04 9.83
N LEU A 113 30.38 -20.43 9.36
CA LEU A 113 29.96 -21.82 9.38
C LEU A 113 30.66 -22.58 8.24
N PRO A 114 31.08 -23.84 8.47
CA PRO A 114 31.67 -24.67 7.43
C PRO A 114 30.68 -24.85 6.27
N ALA A 115 31.05 -24.42 5.07
CA ALA A 115 30.23 -24.56 3.87
C ALA A 115 30.55 -25.86 3.12
N PRO A 116 29.57 -26.48 2.42
CA PRO A 116 28.16 -26.09 2.37
C PRO A 116 27.42 -26.47 3.67
N ASN A 117 26.49 -25.62 4.11
CA ASN A 117 25.65 -25.86 5.27
C ASN A 117 24.21 -25.44 5.03
N ILE A 118 23.32 -25.98 5.86
CA ILE A 118 21.99 -25.42 6.09
C ILE A 118 21.89 -24.99 7.55
N VAL A 119 20.94 -24.10 7.81
CA VAL A 119 20.63 -23.67 9.18
C VAL A 119 19.16 -23.84 9.46
N ILE A 120 18.84 -24.55 10.54
CA ILE A 120 17.49 -24.78 11.02
C ILE A 120 17.25 -23.86 12.21
N ILE A 121 16.21 -23.04 12.12
CA ILE A 121 15.83 -22.05 13.12
C ILE A 121 14.45 -22.42 13.64
N ARG A 122 14.35 -22.60 14.95
CA ARG A 122 13.06 -22.78 15.62
C ARG A 122 12.43 -21.41 15.84
N THR A 123 11.34 -21.14 15.14
CA THR A 123 10.61 -19.86 15.24
C THR A 123 9.49 -19.90 16.28
N SER A 124 8.89 -21.07 16.49
CA SER A 124 7.90 -21.32 17.54
C SER A 124 7.93 -22.78 17.99
N LYS A 125 6.95 -23.23 18.79
CA LYS A 125 6.87 -24.62 19.25
C LYS A 125 6.91 -25.62 18.07
N ASN A 126 6.15 -25.33 17.01
CA ASN A 126 5.95 -26.22 15.86
C ASN A 126 6.44 -25.65 14.52
N LYS A 127 6.77 -24.36 14.45
CA LYS A 127 7.21 -23.70 13.21
C LYS A 127 8.73 -23.56 13.16
N PHE A 128 9.29 -23.99 12.05
CA PHE A 128 10.71 -23.93 11.76
C PHE A 128 10.98 -23.17 10.47
N GLU A 129 12.16 -22.57 10.40
CA GLU A 129 12.71 -21.94 9.20
C GLU A 129 14.02 -22.63 8.85
N VAL A 130 14.18 -23.04 7.59
CA VAL A 130 15.39 -23.66 7.07
C VAL A 130 16.04 -22.69 6.09
N GLU A 131 17.26 -22.26 6.38
CA GLU A 131 18.10 -21.48 5.49
C GLU A 131 18.85 -22.44 4.56
N LEU A 132 18.50 -22.44 3.28
CA LEU A 132 19.15 -23.24 2.23
C LEU A 132 20.06 -22.35 1.38
N PRO A 133 21.29 -22.78 1.07
CA PRO A 133 22.17 -22.05 0.16
C PRO A 133 21.64 -22.14 -1.27
N ALA A 134 21.52 -20.99 -1.93
CA ALA A 134 21.12 -20.94 -3.34
C ALA A 134 22.24 -21.45 -4.26
N THR A 135 21.86 -22.13 -5.34
CA THR A 135 22.81 -22.49 -6.41
C THR A 135 23.32 -21.25 -7.15
N LYS A 136 24.35 -21.40 -7.99
CA LYS A 136 24.86 -20.27 -8.81
C LYS A 136 23.77 -19.68 -9.71
N GLU A 137 22.96 -20.51 -10.32
CA GLU A 137 21.84 -20.10 -11.18
C GLU A 137 20.76 -19.38 -10.37
N GLN A 138 20.38 -19.92 -9.22
CA GLN A 138 19.40 -19.30 -8.33
C GLN A 138 19.89 -17.96 -7.78
N LYS A 139 21.19 -17.82 -7.51
CA LYS A 139 21.79 -16.54 -7.13
C LYS A 139 21.62 -15.49 -8.22
N LYS A 140 21.86 -15.85 -9.49
CA LYS A 140 21.63 -14.96 -10.63
C LYS A 140 20.16 -14.52 -10.71
N LEU A 141 19.23 -15.47 -10.56
CA LEU A 141 17.79 -15.19 -10.56
C LEU A 141 17.41 -14.20 -9.44
N ILE A 142 17.90 -14.43 -8.21
CA ILE A 142 17.64 -13.54 -7.06
C ILE A 142 18.24 -12.15 -7.32
N THR A 143 19.45 -12.06 -7.86
CA THR A 143 20.09 -10.78 -8.17
C THR A 143 19.29 -10.00 -9.20
N GLN A 144 18.86 -10.64 -10.29
CA GLN A 144 18.06 -9.99 -11.33
C GLN A 144 16.71 -9.49 -10.80
N ALA A 145 16.03 -10.28 -9.95
CA ALA A 145 14.79 -9.85 -9.31
C ALA A 145 14.99 -8.61 -8.43
N ARG A 146 16.11 -8.54 -7.68
CA ARG A 146 16.45 -7.36 -6.87
C ARG A 146 16.74 -6.13 -7.71
N GLU A 147 17.44 -6.29 -8.82
CA GLU A 147 17.72 -5.18 -9.75
C GLU A 147 16.42 -4.61 -10.31
N ARG A 148 15.51 -5.48 -10.77
CA ARG A 148 14.17 -5.06 -11.23
C ARG A 148 13.34 -4.40 -10.13
N GLY A 149 13.36 -4.94 -8.91
CA GLY A 149 12.69 -4.34 -7.76
C GLY A 149 13.22 -2.94 -7.45
N ARG A 150 14.56 -2.77 -7.50
CA ARG A 150 15.21 -1.47 -7.29
C ARG A 150 14.83 -0.45 -8.36
N GLU A 151 14.77 -0.85 -9.63
CA GLU A 151 14.34 0.02 -10.72
C GLU A 151 12.89 0.47 -10.57
N ARG A 152 11.98 -0.46 -10.22
CA ARG A 152 10.58 -0.14 -9.94
C ARG A 152 10.44 0.86 -8.79
N TRP A 153 11.15 0.62 -7.69
CA TRP A 153 11.14 1.53 -6.55
C TRP A 153 11.67 2.93 -6.91
N LEU A 154 12.76 3.02 -7.69
CA LEU A 154 13.29 4.30 -8.18
C LEU A 154 12.29 5.02 -9.10
N HIS A 155 11.57 4.27 -9.93
CA HIS A 155 10.54 4.83 -10.81
C HIS A 155 9.35 5.37 -9.99
N GLU A 156 8.88 4.62 -8.98
CA GLU A 156 7.80 5.06 -8.08
C GLU A 156 8.19 6.29 -7.26
N GLN A 157 9.44 6.36 -6.79
CA GLN A 157 9.99 7.55 -6.14
C GLN A 157 9.88 8.78 -7.05
N LYS A 158 10.34 8.66 -8.30
CA LYS A 158 10.27 9.75 -9.29
C LYS A 158 8.83 10.19 -9.58
N LEU A 159 7.90 9.24 -9.75
CA LEU A 159 6.48 9.54 -9.92
C LEU A 159 5.90 10.27 -8.71
N THR A 160 6.26 9.84 -7.51
CA THR A 160 5.79 10.45 -6.26
C THR A 160 6.30 11.88 -6.12
N GLU A 161 7.57 12.13 -6.42
CA GLU A 161 8.14 13.48 -6.45
C GLU A 161 7.50 14.36 -7.52
N HIS A 162 7.25 13.83 -8.72
CA HIS A 162 6.57 14.54 -9.79
C HIS A 162 5.14 14.94 -9.39
N ASN A 163 4.38 14.02 -8.81
CA ASN A 163 3.03 14.28 -8.31
C ASN A 163 3.00 15.32 -7.20
N LYS A 164 3.96 15.28 -6.26
CA LYS A 164 4.11 16.32 -5.23
C LYS A 164 4.35 17.71 -5.85
N LYS A 165 5.19 17.80 -6.89
CA LYS A 165 5.44 19.07 -7.61
C LYS A 165 4.19 19.57 -8.33
N LEU A 166 3.42 18.68 -8.95
CA LEU A 166 2.16 19.04 -9.60
C LEU A 166 1.11 19.56 -8.61
N ASN A 167 0.94 18.89 -7.46
CA ASN A 167 -0.01 19.33 -6.43
C ASN A 167 0.39 20.70 -5.86
N LYS A 168 1.68 20.93 -5.60
CA LYS A 168 2.17 22.25 -5.18
C LYS A 168 1.90 23.35 -6.22
N LYS A 169 1.92 23.03 -7.52
CA LYS A 169 1.53 23.99 -8.58
C LYS A 169 0.03 24.25 -8.60
N ARG A 170 -0.81 23.25 -8.31
CA ARG A 170 -2.27 23.41 -8.22
C ARG A 170 -2.68 24.30 -7.05
N ASP A 171 -2.03 24.15 -5.89
CA ASP A 171 -2.30 24.99 -4.71
C ASP A 171 -1.90 26.47 -4.89
N VAL A 172 -1.04 26.77 -5.88
CA VAL A 172 -0.62 28.14 -6.23
C VAL A 172 -1.59 28.80 -7.23
N ILE A 173 -2.41 28.02 -7.94
CA ILE A 173 -3.48 28.57 -8.77
C ILE A 173 -4.59 29.02 -7.81
N LYS A 174 -4.57 30.31 -7.43
CA LYS A 174 -5.69 30.95 -6.74
C LYS A 174 -6.96 30.68 -7.56
N PRO A 175 -8.08 30.29 -6.93
CA PRO A 175 -9.34 30.23 -7.63
C PRO A 175 -9.59 31.60 -8.27
N ILE A 176 -9.78 31.60 -9.59
CA ILE A 176 -10.24 32.80 -10.30
C ILE A 176 -11.58 33.17 -9.65
N PRO A 177 -11.73 34.38 -9.07
CA PRO A 177 -12.99 34.76 -8.44
C PRO A 177 -14.09 34.69 -9.50
N ALA A 178 -15.06 33.82 -9.27
CA ALA A 178 -16.18 33.67 -10.16
C ALA A 178 -17.04 34.94 -10.04
N LYS A 179 -17.00 35.81 -11.05
CA LYS A 179 -17.97 36.90 -11.18
C LYS A 179 -19.31 36.29 -11.54
N TYR A 180 -20.26 36.33 -10.61
CA TYR A 180 -21.64 35.92 -10.87
C TYR A 180 -22.45 37.15 -11.28
N SER A 181 -23.02 37.10 -12.48
CA SER A 181 -23.96 38.08 -12.98
C SER A 181 -25.38 37.52 -12.79
N ILE A 182 -26.20 38.17 -11.97
CA ILE A 182 -27.60 37.76 -11.76
C ILE A 182 -28.52 38.77 -12.45
N PRO A 183 -29.23 38.37 -13.52
CA PRO A 183 -30.25 39.22 -14.13
C PRO A 183 -31.49 39.30 -13.23
N ILE A 184 -31.91 40.51 -12.90
CA ILE A 184 -33.20 40.77 -12.24
C ILE A 184 -34.09 41.51 -13.24
N ILE A 185 -35.17 40.86 -13.65
CA ILE A 185 -36.15 41.42 -14.60
C ILE A 185 -37.30 42.08 -13.81
N PHE A 186 -37.53 43.36 -14.05
CA PHE A 186 -38.68 44.11 -13.53
C PHE A 186 -39.76 44.23 -14.60
N LYS A 187 -41.03 44.11 -14.20
CA LYS A 187 -42.15 44.53 -15.06
C LYS A 187 -42.14 46.06 -15.18
N GLU A 188 -42.45 46.63 -16.34
CA GLU A 188 -42.42 48.08 -16.60
C GLU A 188 -43.13 48.93 -15.53
N SER A 189 -44.23 48.42 -14.97
CA SER A 189 -44.97 49.08 -13.89
C SER A 189 -44.18 49.25 -12.59
N ALA A 190 -43.15 48.43 -12.36
CA ALA A 190 -42.31 48.45 -11.17
C ALA A 190 -41.16 49.47 -11.28
N ILE A 191 -40.83 49.94 -12.49
CA ILE A 191 -39.70 50.84 -12.73
C ILE A 191 -39.85 52.16 -11.98
N LYS A 192 -41.08 52.68 -11.85
CA LYS A 192 -41.38 53.91 -11.10
C LYS A 192 -41.04 53.82 -9.61
N TYR A 193 -40.90 52.62 -9.06
CA TYR A 193 -40.63 52.38 -7.64
C TYR A 193 -39.15 52.04 -7.34
N LEU A 194 -38.32 51.88 -8.38
CA LEU A 194 -36.87 51.62 -8.24
C LEU A 194 -36.16 52.70 -7.41
N ASN A 195 -36.52 53.97 -7.62
CA ASN A 195 -35.89 55.11 -6.96
C ASN A 195 -36.30 55.27 -5.49
N ILE A 196 -37.46 54.75 -5.09
CA ILE A 196 -38.06 55.05 -3.77
C ILE A 196 -37.64 54.02 -2.72
N GLY A 197 -37.35 52.77 -3.11
CA GLY A 197 -37.00 51.72 -2.14
C GLY A 197 -35.91 50.73 -2.55
N ILE A 198 -35.64 50.56 -3.85
CA ILE A 198 -34.72 49.52 -4.33
C ILE A 198 -33.27 50.02 -4.34
N LYS A 199 -33.01 51.25 -4.82
CA LYS A 199 -31.66 51.84 -4.80
C LYS A 199 -30.97 51.87 -3.42
N PRO A 200 -31.65 52.23 -2.31
CA PRO A 200 -31.05 52.16 -0.97
C PRO A 200 -30.68 50.74 -0.55
N ALA A 201 -31.53 49.75 -0.82
CA ALA A 201 -31.28 48.35 -0.49
C ALA A 201 -30.13 47.74 -1.32
N LEU A 202 -29.97 48.18 -2.57
CA LEU A 202 -28.84 47.78 -3.41
C LEU A 202 -27.52 48.41 -2.93
N ARG A 203 -27.51 49.63 -2.37
CA ARG A 203 -26.28 50.21 -1.80
C ARG A 203 -25.70 49.38 -0.65
N GLU A 204 -26.55 48.69 0.12
CA GLU A 204 -26.08 47.80 1.21
C GLU A 204 -25.37 46.54 0.69
N LEU A 205 -25.66 46.12 -0.55
CA LEU A 205 -25.12 44.89 -1.13
C LEU A 205 -23.71 45.04 -1.72
N ARG A 206 -23.09 46.23 -1.66
CA ARG A 206 -21.71 46.52 -2.14
C ARG A 206 -21.39 46.01 -3.57
N GLY A 207 -22.40 45.83 -4.42
CA GLY A 207 -22.23 45.44 -5.82
C GLY A 207 -22.15 46.63 -6.77
N GLU A 208 -21.63 46.41 -7.97
CA GLU A 208 -21.84 47.30 -9.12
C GLU A 208 -23.17 46.95 -9.78
N TYR A 209 -23.94 47.97 -10.17
CA TYR A 209 -25.26 47.82 -10.78
C TYR A 209 -25.29 48.54 -12.12
N GLN A 210 -25.74 47.85 -13.16
CA GLN A 210 -26.07 48.47 -14.44
C GLN A 210 -27.57 48.31 -14.69
N PHE A 211 -28.21 49.43 -15.03
CA PHE A 211 -29.59 49.45 -15.50
C PHE A 211 -29.56 49.39 -17.02
N GLU A 212 -30.22 48.39 -17.58
CA GLU A 212 -30.47 48.33 -19.02
C GLU A 212 -31.86 48.92 -19.32
N ASP A 213 -31.98 49.59 -20.47
CA ASP A 213 -33.13 50.41 -20.88
C ASP A 213 -34.49 49.66 -20.95
N TYR A 214 -34.49 48.33 -20.74
CA TYR A 214 -35.66 47.45 -20.87
C TYR A 214 -36.18 46.87 -19.54
N GLY A 215 -35.95 47.56 -18.42
CA GLY A 215 -36.43 47.11 -17.11
C GLY A 215 -35.68 45.89 -16.57
N GLN A 216 -34.48 45.61 -17.06
CA GLN A 216 -33.59 44.61 -16.53
C GLN A 216 -32.46 45.28 -15.74
N MET A 217 -32.12 44.70 -14.60
CA MET A 217 -31.01 45.16 -13.76
C MET A 217 -30.07 43.99 -13.55
N MET A 218 -28.82 44.18 -13.93
CA MET A 218 -27.76 43.22 -13.67
C MET A 218 -27.11 43.57 -12.32
N ILE A 219 -27.10 42.61 -11.40
CA ILE A 219 -26.30 42.71 -10.19
C ILE A 219 -25.02 41.90 -10.37
N CYS A 220 -23.88 42.58 -10.28
CA CYS A 220 -22.57 41.95 -10.18
C CYS A 220 -22.17 41.89 -8.71
N ILE A 221 -22.08 40.68 -8.15
CA ILE A 221 -21.61 40.46 -6.78
C ILE A 221 -20.21 39.86 -6.86
N GLU A 222 -19.22 40.58 -6.34
CA GLU A 222 -17.85 40.08 -6.20
C GLU A 222 -17.67 39.45 -4.81
N ASP A 223 -17.01 38.29 -4.77
CA ASP A 223 -16.51 37.60 -3.57
C ASP A 223 -17.46 37.56 -2.37
N GLN A 224 -18.58 36.84 -2.53
CA GLN A 224 -19.45 36.46 -1.43
C GLN A 224 -19.76 34.96 -1.48
N SER A 225 -19.87 34.32 -0.33
CA SER A 225 -20.27 32.91 -0.28
C SER A 225 -21.68 32.75 -0.88
N ALA A 226 -22.01 31.58 -1.44
CA ALA A 226 -23.35 31.34 -1.97
C ALA A 226 -24.46 31.63 -0.95
N GLN A 227 -24.16 31.48 0.34
CA GLN A 227 -25.07 31.75 1.44
C GLN A 227 -25.29 33.23 1.69
N ASP A 228 -24.28 34.07 1.49
CA ASP A 228 -24.40 35.53 1.56
C ASP A 228 -25.23 36.06 0.39
N ILE A 229 -25.03 35.49 -0.81
CA ILE A 229 -25.85 35.82 -2.00
C ILE A 229 -27.32 35.45 -1.77
N LEU A 230 -27.60 34.26 -1.20
CA LEU A 230 -28.97 33.85 -0.88
C LEU A 230 -29.60 34.74 0.21
N CYS A 231 -28.84 35.13 1.24
CA CYS A 231 -29.29 36.07 2.25
C CYS A 231 -29.60 37.46 1.66
N ALA A 232 -28.76 37.95 0.75
CA ALA A 232 -28.95 39.19 0.02
C ALA A 232 -30.24 39.16 -0.81
N ILE A 233 -30.45 38.09 -1.58
CA ILE A 233 -31.67 37.89 -2.37
C ILE A 233 -32.90 37.84 -1.45
N ALA A 234 -32.84 37.15 -0.31
CA ALA A 234 -33.95 37.07 0.63
C ALA A 234 -34.31 38.45 1.22
N ARG A 235 -33.31 39.26 1.58
CA ARG A 235 -33.52 40.64 2.04
C ARG A 235 -34.12 41.51 0.96
N LEU A 236 -33.65 41.39 -0.28
CA LEU A 236 -34.20 42.13 -1.42
C LEU A 236 -35.66 41.73 -1.69
N LYS A 237 -35.99 40.42 -1.64
CA LYS A 237 -37.36 39.91 -1.75
C LYS A 237 -38.27 40.50 -0.67
N GLU A 238 -37.80 40.58 0.57
CA GLU A 238 -38.57 41.13 1.69
C GLU A 238 -38.75 42.65 1.58
N THR A 239 -37.72 43.39 1.15
CA THR A 239 -37.82 44.83 0.90
C THR A 239 -38.81 45.13 -0.22
N ILE A 240 -38.77 44.36 -1.31
CA ILE A 240 -39.75 44.45 -2.40
C ILE A 240 -41.17 44.12 -1.89
N ARG A 241 -41.32 43.10 -1.05
CA ARG A 241 -42.60 42.73 -0.43
C ARG A 241 -43.13 43.86 0.45
N LYS A 242 -42.30 44.50 1.29
CA LYS A 242 -42.69 45.65 2.10
C LYS A 242 -43.06 46.86 1.24
N ALA A 243 -42.30 47.13 0.18
CA ALA A 243 -42.62 48.19 -0.78
C ALA A 243 -43.96 47.95 -1.51
N LYS A 244 -44.27 46.70 -1.88
CA LYS A 244 -45.60 46.31 -2.40
C LYS A 244 -46.72 46.59 -1.41
N VAL A 245 -46.53 46.30 -0.12
CA VAL A 245 -47.56 46.53 0.90
C VAL A 245 -47.87 48.03 1.02
N VAL A 246 -46.84 48.87 1.01
CA VAL A 246 -46.98 50.34 0.97
C VAL A 246 -47.69 50.78 -0.32
N CYS A 247 -47.39 50.15 -1.46
CA CYS A 247 -48.04 50.44 -2.73
C CYS A 247 -49.44 49.82 -2.88
N SER A 248 -49.83 48.81 -2.11
CA SER A 248 -51.16 48.16 -2.24
C SER A 248 -52.33 49.06 -1.84
N LYS A 249 -52.06 50.20 -1.17
CA LYS A 249 -53.04 51.29 -1.02
C LYS A 249 -53.31 52.04 -2.36
N LYS A 250 -52.53 51.77 -3.41
CA LYS A 250 -52.71 52.20 -4.82
C LYS A 250 -52.19 51.11 -5.78
N GLN A 251 -53.04 50.11 -6.06
CA GLN A 251 -52.88 49.00 -7.04
C GLN A 251 -51.55 48.93 -7.84
N SER A 252 -50.70 47.94 -7.55
CA SER A 252 -49.75 47.38 -8.54
C SER A 252 -49.24 45.98 -8.15
N HIS A 253 -49.26 45.06 -9.12
CA HIS A 253 -48.76 43.69 -9.01
C HIS A 253 -47.26 43.62 -9.36
N LEU A 254 -46.40 43.27 -8.40
CA LEU A 254 -45.02 42.84 -8.65
C LEU A 254 -44.95 41.30 -8.52
N SER A 255 -44.12 40.62 -9.32
CA SER A 255 -43.79 39.18 -9.18
C SER A 255 -42.30 39.03 -9.43
N ILE A 256 -41.65 38.12 -8.69
CA ILE A 256 -40.25 37.74 -8.89
C ILE A 256 -40.29 36.34 -9.50
N VAL A 257 -39.76 36.19 -10.71
CA VAL A 257 -39.60 34.89 -11.36
C VAL A 257 -38.26 34.33 -10.88
N ASN A 258 -38.27 33.09 -10.36
CA ASN A 258 -37.06 32.36 -9.97
C ASN A 258 -36.33 31.83 -11.20
#